data_AF-A0A8J7IUB5-F1
#
_entry.id   AF-A0A8J7IUB5-F1
#
_cell.length_a   1.000
_cell.length_b   1.000
_cell.length_c   1.000
_cell.angle_alpha   90.00
_cell.angle_beta   90.00
_cell.angle_gamma   90.00
#
_symmetry.space_group_name_H-M   'P 1'
#
loop_
_entity.id
_entity.type
_entity.pdbx_description
1 polymer ?
#
loop_
_entity_poly.entity_id
_entity_poly.type
_entity_poly.pdbx_seq_one_letter_code
_entity_poly.pdbx_strand_id
1 'polypeptide(L)'
;MIVELRSPIYRSALEELTKLSLENHFLQFNFSRYNSGERGAIHTDPPFASLVQIFYFNEEWNREWGGCLRILKDENPQSVFQDILPLLGSSIIILPSENS
;
A
#
# COMPACT_ATOMS: atom_id res chain seq x y z
N MET A 1 1.31 17.05 -5.58
CA MET A 1 1.04 15.67 -5.12
C MET A 1 0.37 15.63 -3.74
N ILE A 2 1.03 15.99 -2.64
CA ILE A 2 0.42 15.88 -1.28
C ILE A 2 -0.88 16.70 -1.14
N VAL A 3 -0.94 17.90 -1.74
CA VAL A 3 -2.16 18.74 -1.73
C VAL A 3 -3.31 18.04 -2.46
N GLU A 4 -3.05 17.40 -3.60
CA GLU A 4 -4.05 16.65 -4.37
C GLU A 4 -4.64 15.50 -3.55
N LEU A 5 -3.79 14.78 -2.79
CA LEU A 5 -4.22 13.67 -1.93
C LEU A 5 -5.10 14.13 -0.76
N ARG A 6 -5.09 15.42 -0.44
CA ARG A 6 -5.99 16.04 0.56
C ARG A 6 -7.26 16.62 -0.05
N SER A 7 -7.39 16.61 -1.38
CA SER A 7 -8.53 17.21 -2.04
C SER A 7 -9.81 16.40 -1.75
N PRO A 8 -10.97 17.07 -1.67
CA PRO A 8 -12.26 16.38 -1.55
C PRO A 8 -12.51 15.44 -2.74
N ILE A 9 -12.09 15.83 -3.95
CA ILE A 9 -12.25 15.02 -5.17
C ILE A 9 -11.51 13.69 -5.02
N TYR A 10 -10.27 13.73 -4.54
CA TYR A 10 -9.47 12.52 -4.34
C TYR A 10 -10.09 11.60 -3.28
N ARG A 11 -10.56 12.18 -2.17
CA ARG A 11 -11.26 11.43 -1.13
C ARG A 11 -12.51 10.75 -1.69
N SER A 12 -13.35 11.48 -2.41
CA SER A 12 -14.57 10.91 -3.01
C SER A 12 -14.26 9.79 -4.00
N ALA A 13 -13.17 9.89 -4.77
CA ALA A 13 -12.74 8.81 -5.67
C ALA A 13 -12.34 7.54 -4.89
N LEU A 14 -11.66 7.68 -3.74
CA LEU A 14 -11.35 6.54 -2.87
C LEU A 14 -12.61 5.93 -2.25
N GLU A 15 -13.54 6.75 -1.78
CA GLU A 15 -14.83 6.28 -1.23
C GLU A 15 -15.63 5.53 -2.30
N GLU A 16 -15.66 6.04 -3.53
CA GLU A 16 -16.32 5.38 -4.65
C GLU A 16 -15.67 4.05 -5.01
N LEU A 17 -14.34 4.00 -5.06
CA LEU A 17 -13.59 2.80 -5.42
C LEU A 17 -13.73 1.70 -4.35
N THR A 18 -13.67 2.07 -3.08
CA THR A 18 -13.58 1.12 -1.96
C THR A 18 -14.91 0.86 -1.28
N LYS A 19 -15.93 1.67 -1.57
CA LYS A 19 -17.24 1.66 -0.89
C LYS A 19 -17.16 1.91 0.62
N LEU A 20 -16.03 2.43 1.10
CA LEU A 20 -15.81 2.83 2.49
C LEU A 20 -16.08 4.33 2.63
N SER A 21 -16.83 4.74 3.66
CA SER A 21 -16.90 6.16 4.02
C SER A 21 -15.60 6.59 4.69
N LEU A 22 -14.97 7.63 4.17
CA LEU A 22 -13.76 8.25 4.69
C LEU A 22 -14.08 9.58 5.40
N GLU A 23 -15.36 9.85 5.67
CA GLU A 23 -15.78 10.98 6.49
C GLU A 23 -15.09 10.92 7.86
N ASN A 24 -14.63 12.07 8.35
CA ASN A 24 -13.91 12.21 9.63
C ASN A 24 -12.60 11.42 9.76
N HIS A 25 -12.13 10.76 8.71
CA HIS A 25 -10.81 10.12 8.71
C HIS A 25 -9.71 11.18 8.51
N PHE A 26 -8.65 11.06 9.32
CA PHE A 26 -7.42 11.82 9.11
C PHE A 26 -6.53 11.11 8.09
N LEU A 27 -5.71 11.90 7.39
CA LEU A 27 -4.76 11.37 6.42
C LEU A 27 -3.36 11.38 7.02
N GLN A 28 -2.70 10.23 7.03
CA GLN A 28 -1.31 10.08 7.44
C GLN A 28 -0.44 9.75 6.24
N PHE A 29 0.74 10.37 6.16
CA PHE A 29 1.72 10.11 5.11
C PHE A 29 3.03 9.67 5.72
N ASN A 30 3.64 8.66 5.12
CA ASN A 30 5.01 8.26 5.38
C ASN A 30 5.75 8.20 4.04
N PHE A 31 7.01 8.64 4.02
CA PHE A 31 7.89 8.54 2.87
C PHE A 31 9.08 7.68 3.26
N SER A 32 9.26 6.58 2.53
CA SER A 32 10.29 5.60 2.82
C SER A 32 11.11 5.32 1.57
N ARG A 33 12.41 5.12 1.76
CA ARG A 33 13.32 4.59 0.75
C ARG A 33 13.98 3.35 1.35
N TYR A 34 13.89 2.24 0.63
CA TYR A 34 14.56 1.00 1.00
C TYR A 34 15.88 0.86 0.22
N ASN A 35 16.96 0.56 0.93
CA ASN A 35 18.27 0.28 0.37
C ASN A 35 18.52 -1.23 0.31
N SER A 36 19.59 -1.62 -0.39
CA SER A 36 20.00 -3.03 -0.48
C SER A 36 20.17 -3.64 0.92
N GLY A 37 19.51 -4.78 1.15
CA GLY A 37 19.54 -5.51 2.42
C GLY A 37 18.41 -5.12 3.39
N GLU A 38 17.74 -3.99 3.19
CA GLU A 38 16.59 -3.60 4.00
C GLU A 38 15.34 -4.37 3.57
N ARG A 39 14.51 -4.76 4.54
CA ARG A 39 13.29 -5.54 4.31
C ARG A 39 12.19 -5.08 5.26
N GLY A 40 10.96 -5.04 4.76
CA GLY A 40 9.79 -4.97 5.63
C GLY A 40 9.58 -6.29 6.36
N ALA A 41 9.13 -6.23 7.61
CA ALA A 41 8.66 -7.42 8.33
C ALA A 41 7.35 -7.92 7.70
N ILE A 42 7.03 -9.19 7.89
CA ILE A 42 5.67 -9.70 7.61
C ILE A 42 4.74 -9.11 8.68
N HIS A 43 3.67 -8.45 8.25
CA HIS A 43 2.68 -7.85 9.13
C HIS A 43 1.36 -7.64 8.39
N THR A 44 0.30 -7.48 9.16
CA THR A 44 -0.92 -6.81 8.73
C THR A 44 -0.79 -5.31 8.96
N ASP A 45 -1.56 -4.52 8.22
CA ASP A 45 -1.60 -3.08 8.41
C ASP A 45 -2.09 -2.71 9.83
N PRO A 46 -1.70 -1.54 10.37
CA PRO A 46 -2.10 -1.14 11.69
C PRO A 46 -3.62 -1.13 11.87
N PRO A 47 -4.15 -1.58 13.02
CA PRO A 47 -5.59 -1.77 13.21
C PRO A 47 -6.41 -0.46 13.16
N PHE A 48 -5.75 0.70 13.25
CA PHE A 48 -6.38 2.00 13.12
C PHE A 48 -6.44 2.52 11.66
N ALA A 49 -5.81 1.83 10.71
CA ALA A 49 -5.81 2.23 9.30
C ALA A 49 -6.99 1.57 8.59
N SER A 50 -8.02 2.35 8.28
CA SER A 50 -9.21 1.85 7.55
C SER A 50 -8.97 1.66 6.05
N LEU A 51 -7.96 2.32 5.50
CA LEU A 51 -7.51 2.22 4.12
C LEU A 51 -6.03 2.59 4.07
N VAL A 52 -5.22 1.76 3.42
CA VAL A 52 -3.81 2.06 3.12
C VAL A 52 -3.64 2.18 1.62
N GLN A 53 -2.89 3.20 1.20
CA GLN A 53 -2.50 3.35 -0.20
C GLN A 53 -1.00 3.56 -0.32
N ILE A 54 -0.37 2.73 -1.15
CA ILE A 54 1.07 2.76 -1.41
C ILE A 54 1.30 3.30 -2.81
N PHE A 55 2.09 4.36 -2.91
CA PHE A 55 2.55 4.91 -4.17
C PHE A 55 4.00 4.52 -4.40
N TYR A 56 4.29 4.10 -5.63
CA TYR A 56 5.65 3.82 -6.05
C TYR A 56 6.16 4.92 -6.98
N PHE A 57 7.46 5.19 -6.85
CA PHE A 57 8.15 6.25 -7.58
C PHE A 57 9.34 5.73 -8.39
N ASN A 58 9.49 4.41 -8.53
CA ASN A 58 10.59 3.83 -9.29
C ASN A 58 10.20 3.70 -10.77
N GLU A 59 10.93 4.35 -11.66
CA GLU A 59 10.67 4.27 -13.11
C GLU A 59 10.89 2.85 -13.65
N GLU A 60 11.93 2.18 -13.15
CA GLU A 60 12.27 0.81 -13.49
C GLU A 60 12.50 -0.01 -12.22
N TRP A 61 12.25 -1.32 -12.32
CA TRP A 61 12.51 -2.24 -11.23
C TRP A 61 12.80 -3.64 -11.76
N ASN A 62 14.02 -4.13 -11.54
CA ASN A 62 14.37 -5.51 -11.87
C ASN A 62 13.85 -6.44 -10.76
N ARG A 63 13.08 -7.47 -11.14
CA ARG A 63 12.55 -8.46 -10.19
C ARG A 63 13.64 -9.14 -9.36
N GLU A 64 14.83 -9.36 -9.93
CA GLU A 64 15.96 -10.00 -9.25
C GLU A 64 16.53 -9.14 -8.10
N TRP A 65 16.21 -7.85 -8.03
CA TRP A 65 16.60 -7.00 -6.91
C TRP A 65 15.77 -7.27 -5.64
N GLY A 66 14.66 -8.00 -5.74
CA GLY A 66 13.71 -8.15 -4.65
C GLY A 66 12.92 -6.87 -4.38
N GLY A 67 12.55 -6.61 -3.12
CA GLY A 67 11.89 -5.36 -2.71
C GLY A 67 10.47 -5.14 -3.26
N CYS A 68 9.83 -6.18 -3.82
CA CYS A 68 8.42 -6.14 -4.21
C CYS A 68 7.50 -6.10 -2.98
N LEU A 69 6.31 -5.55 -3.14
CA LEU A 69 5.23 -5.81 -2.19
C LEU A 69 4.76 -7.26 -2.40
N ARG A 70 4.89 -8.05 -1.35
CA ARG A 70 4.48 -9.45 -1.32
C ARG A 70 3.22 -9.60 -0.51
N ILE A 71 2.17 -10.11 -1.15
CA ILE A 71 0.92 -10.50 -0.50
C ILE A 71 1.01 -11.99 -0.18
N LEU A 72 0.76 -12.34 1.08
CA LEU A 72 0.75 -13.71 1.57
C LEU A 72 -0.70 -14.17 1.78
N LYS A 73 -0.91 -15.48 1.76
CA LYS A 73 -2.21 -16.10 2.10
C LYS A 73 -2.41 -16.24 3.60
N ASP A 74 -1.31 -16.27 4.36
CA ASP A 74 -1.24 -16.47 5.80
C ASP A 74 0.13 -15.97 6.33
N GLU A 75 0.45 -16.22 7.60
CA GLU A 75 1.71 -15.80 8.22
C GLU A 75 2.97 -16.52 7.69
N ASN A 76 2.83 -17.58 6.89
CA ASN A 76 3.96 -18.31 6.34
C ASN A 76 4.67 -17.46 5.26
N PRO A 77 5.98 -17.14 5.40
CA PRO A 77 6.71 -16.36 4.40
C PRO A 77 6.73 -16.95 2.98
N GLN A 78 6.44 -18.25 2.85
CA GLN A 78 6.40 -18.98 1.59
C GLN A 78 4.99 -19.08 0.98
N SER A 79 3.93 -18.67 1.68
CA SER A 79 2.55 -18.71 1.19
C SER A 79 2.22 -17.54 0.24
N VAL A 80 3.12 -17.29 -0.72
CA VAL A 80 3.00 -16.17 -1.66
C VAL A 80 1.70 -16.29 -2.46
N PHE A 81 0.84 -15.29 -2.31
CA PHE A 81 -0.31 -15.08 -3.19
C PHE A 81 0.11 -14.30 -4.42
N GLN A 82 0.80 -13.17 -4.22
CA GLN A 82 1.21 -12.30 -5.31
C GLN A 82 2.43 -11.43 -4.94
N ASP A 83 3.33 -11.25 -5.90
CA ASP A 83 4.38 -10.22 -5.84
C ASP A 83 4.05 -9.09 -6.81
N ILE A 84 4.06 -7.86 -6.30
CA ILE A 84 3.74 -6.64 -7.03
C ILE A 84 5.02 -5.80 -7.16
N LEU A 85 5.39 -5.48 -8.40
CA LEU A 85 6.58 -4.65 -8.66
C LEU A 85 6.30 -3.19 -8.28
N PRO A 86 7.25 -2.52 -7.61
CA PRO A 86 7.06 -1.17 -7.10
C PRO A 86 7.33 -0.11 -8.19
N LEU A 87 6.52 -0.09 -9.26
CA LEU A 87 6.75 0.75 -10.44
C LEU A 87 5.90 2.03 -10.42
N LEU A 88 6.50 3.11 -10.91
CA LEU A 88 5.86 4.40 -11.15
C LEU A 88 4.64 4.23 -12.06
N GLY A 89 3.60 5.02 -11.80
CA GLY A 89 2.32 4.95 -12.53
C GLY A 89 1.35 3.91 -11.97
N SER A 90 1.76 3.16 -10.95
CA SER A 90 0.87 2.28 -10.17
C SER A 90 0.77 2.72 -8.71
N SER A 91 -0.37 2.45 -8.10
CA SER A 91 -0.55 2.53 -6.65
C SER A 91 -1.39 1.35 -6.19
N ILE A 92 -1.14 0.88 -4.97
CA ILE A 92 -1.86 -0.24 -4.38
C ILE A 92 -2.74 0.28 -3.27
N ILE A 93 -4.01 -0.15 -3.25
CA ILE A 93 -4.95 0.11 -2.15
C ILE A 93 -5.18 -1.20 -1.42
N ILE A 94 -5.03 -1.15 -0.10
CA ILE A 94 -5.25 -2.27 0.81
C ILE A 94 -6.35 -1.85 1.78
N LEU A 95 -7.32 -2.73 1.96
CA LEU A 95 -8.38 -2.60 2.95
C LEU A 95 -8.16 -3.65 4.03
N PRO A 96 -8.40 -3.32 5.30
CA PRO A 96 -8.43 -4.31 6.37
C PRO A 96 -9.43 -5.42 6.04
N SER A 97 -9.08 -6.66 6.36
CA SER A 97 -9.99 -7.79 6.26
C SER A 97 -10.19 -8.42 7.63
N GLU A 98 -11.33 -9.07 7.85
CA GLU A 98 -11.57 -9.80 9.12
C GLU A 98 -10.67 -11.04 9.27
N ASN A 99 -10.05 -11.49 8.18
CA ASN A 99 -9.28 -12.73 8.11
C ASN A 99 -7.77 -12.51 7.90
N SER A 100 -7.29 -11.29 8.16
CA SER A 100 -5.89 -10.90 8.06
C SER A 100 -5.28 -10.71 9.44
#